data_AF-A0AAN5I583-F1
#
_entry.id   AF-A0AAN5I583-F1
#
_cell.length_a   1.000
_cell.length_b   1.000
_cell.length_c   1.000
_cell.angle_alpha   90.00
_cell.angle_beta   90.00
_cell.angle_gamma   90.00
#
_symmetry.space_group_name_H-M   'P 1'
#
loop_
_entity.id
_entity.type
_entity.pdbx_description
1 polymer ?
#
loop_
_entity_poly.entity_id
_entity_poly.type
_entity_poly.pdbx_seq_one_letter_code
_entity_poly.pdbx_strand_id
1 'polypeptide(L)'
;FLCFQRPCQAVNQSVMMGAIFGKLLIALHRYFVLRQLALSEKIWPVPLVRGLIALQLIIPFIITGVCYLLGHAEQTVVNGAITYKAAGQGLIVSIAHRNLFIVVAVSSLSHILKAAQQSLIVIYSQNGAIDRRVFETILWPTFVATNGIATYTPPLILIYFSRRIRLLLFGRFSAKIRLQKSTDLAVKTI
;
A
#
# COMPACT_ATOMS: atom_id res chain seq x y z
N PHE A 1 16.78 -9.87 27.41
CA PHE A 1 16.65 -9.06 26.18
C PHE A 1 15.58 -9.58 25.21
N LEU A 2 15.50 -10.88 24.90
CA LEU A 2 14.51 -11.44 23.94
C LEU A 2 13.03 -11.23 24.31
N CYS A 3 12.70 -11.13 25.61
CA CYS A 3 11.32 -10.92 26.06
C CYS A 3 10.74 -9.54 25.68
N PHE A 4 11.60 -8.52 25.48
CA PHE A 4 11.17 -7.16 25.10
C PHE A 4 11.04 -6.96 23.58
N GLN A 5 11.78 -7.73 22.78
CA GLN A 5 11.82 -7.54 21.33
C GLN A 5 10.49 -7.93 20.65
N ARG A 6 9.84 -8.96 21.18
CA ARG A 6 8.59 -9.54 20.70
C ARG A 6 7.39 -8.56 20.71
N PRO A 7 7.06 -7.92 21.85
CA PRO A 7 5.99 -6.92 21.88
C PRO A 7 6.31 -5.68 21.02
N CYS A 8 7.57 -5.22 20.99
CA CYS A 8 7.96 -4.10 20.13
C CYS A 8 7.75 -4.40 18.64
N GLN A 9 8.02 -5.63 18.19
CA GLN A 9 7.74 -6.06 16.82
C GLN A 9 6.23 -6.09 16.52
N ALA A 10 5.42 -6.60 17.44
CA ALA A 10 3.96 -6.63 17.29
C ALA A 10 3.36 -5.21 17.22
N VAL A 11 3.83 -4.30 18.07
CA VAL A 11 3.41 -2.89 18.03
C VAL A 11 3.82 -2.25 16.70
N ASN A 12 5.06 -2.46 16.24
CA ASN A 12 5.54 -1.90 14.98
C ASN A 12 4.70 -2.37 13.77
N GLN A 13 4.37 -3.67 13.71
CA GLN A 13 3.50 -4.22 12.67
C GLN A 13 2.07 -3.67 12.74
N SER A 14 1.52 -3.56 13.96
CA SER A 14 0.18 -2.98 14.19
C SER A 14 0.11 -1.53 13.73
N VAL A 15 1.11 -0.72 14.08
CA VAL A 15 1.20 0.70 13.69
C VAL A 15 1.33 0.84 12.17
N MET A 16 2.13 -0.01 11.51
CA MET A 16 2.24 -0.02 10.06
C MET A 16 0.89 -0.31 9.38
N MET A 17 0.14 -1.32 9.85
CA MET A 17 -1.20 -1.61 9.34
C MET A 17 -2.20 -0.49 9.62
N GLY A 18 -2.14 0.13 10.81
CA GLY A 18 -2.95 1.30 11.16
C GLY A 18 -2.65 2.51 10.28
N ALA A 19 -1.40 2.72 9.88
CA ALA A 19 -1.04 3.77 8.93
C ALA A 19 -1.65 3.54 7.54
N ILE A 20 -1.71 2.28 7.08
CA ILE A 20 -2.35 1.92 5.80
C ILE A 20 -3.87 2.17 5.88
N PHE A 21 -4.52 1.71 6.96
CA PHE A 21 -5.95 1.96 7.19
C PHE A 21 -6.28 3.45 7.26
N GLY A 22 -5.43 4.25 7.91
CA GLY A 22 -5.61 5.71 7.95
C GLY A 22 -5.55 6.35 6.58
N LYS A 23 -4.58 5.94 5.74
CA LYS A 23 -4.50 6.42 4.34
C LYS A 23 -5.74 6.03 3.54
N LEU A 24 -6.28 4.83 3.74
CA LEU A 24 -7.54 4.40 3.11
C LEU A 24 -8.73 5.26 3.54
N LEU A 25 -8.87 5.52 4.84
CA LEU A 25 -9.95 6.36 5.38
C LEU A 25 -9.87 7.80 4.87
N ILE A 26 -8.67 8.38 4.79
CA ILE A 26 -8.46 9.71 4.20
C ILE A 26 -8.84 9.71 2.71
N ALA A 27 -8.44 8.69 1.95
CA ALA A 27 -8.80 8.58 0.54
C ALA A 27 -10.32 8.45 0.34
N LEU A 28 -10.98 7.66 1.18
CA LEU A 28 -12.43 7.45 1.16
C LEU A 28 -13.17 8.73 1.55
N HIS A 29 -12.70 9.47 2.56
CA HIS A 29 -13.21 10.80 2.90
C HIS A 29 -13.14 11.76 1.70
N ARG A 30 -11.96 11.89 1.08
CA ARG A 30 -11.76 12.76 -0.09
C ARG A 30 -12.64 12.35 -1.26
N TYR A 31 -12.83 11.06 -1.49
CA TYR A 31 -13.75 10.56 -2.51
C TYR A 31 -15.19 11.02 -2.25
N PHE A 32 -15.68 10.95 -1.00
CA PHE A 32 -17.02 11.42 -0.67
C PHE A 32 -17.17 12.94 -0.79
N VAL A 33 -16.16 13.72 -0.41
CA VAL A 33 -16.13 15.18 -0.62
C VAL A 33 -16.25 15.54 -2.10
N LEU A 34 -15.45 14.88 -2.95
CA LEU A 34 -15.45 15.15 -4.39
C LEU A 34 -16.69 14.64 -5.13
N ARG A 35 -17.39 13.64 -4.58
CA ARG A 35 -18.64 13.13 -5.17
C ARG A 35 -19.82 14.09 -4.99
N GLN A 36 -19.74 15.03 -4.05
CA GLN A 36 -20.81 16.00 -3.82
C GLN A 36 -20.63 17.25 -4.67
N LEU A 37 -21.70 17.68 -5.34
CA LEU A 37 -21.73 18.91 -6.14
C LEU A 37 -21.41 20.17 -5.33
N ALA A 38 -21.72 20.16 -4.03
CA ALA A 38 -21.52 21.30 -3.14
C ALA A 38 -20.13 21.40 -2.52
N LEU A 39 -19.22 20.42 -2.76
CA LEU A 39 -17.88 20.34 -2.16
C LEU A 39 -17.83 20.69 -0.67
N SER A 40 -18.87 20.33 0.09
CA SER A 40 -18.90 20.63 1.52
C SER A 40 -17.88 19.75 2.23
N GLU A 41 -16.99 20.33 3.01
CA GLU A 41 -16.03 19.54 3.80
C GLU A 41 -16.66 18.94 5.06
N LYS A 42 -17.89 19.34 5.40
CA LYS A 42 -18.59 18.98 6.64
C LYS A 42 -19.48 17.74 6.51
N ILE A 43 -19.16 16.84 5.58
CA ILE A 43 -19.98 15.66 5.27
C ILE A 43 -19.96 14.67 6.41
N TRP A 44 -18.81 14.53 7.08
CA TRP A 44 -18.68 13.56 8.16
C TRP A 44 -18.96 14.22 9.50
N PRO A 45 -19.96 13.71 10.24
CA PRO A 45 -20.19 14.20 11.59
C PRO A 45 -18.97 13.85 12.45
N VAL A 46 -18.59 14.76 13.34
CA VAL A 46 -17.48 14.60 14.31
C VAL A 46 -17.48 13.23 15.02
N PRO A 47 -18.61 12.68 15.50
CA PRO A 47 -18.61 11.34 16.10
C PRO A 47 -18.20 10.23 15.13
N LEU A 48 -18.55 10.31 13.85
CA LEU A 48 -18.14 9.33 12.84
C LEU A 48 -16.63 9.37 12.63
N VAL A 49 -16.05 10.57 12.49
CA VAL A 49 -14.60 10.74 12.32
C VAL A 49 -13.84 10.14 13.52
N ARG A 50 -14.30 10.42 14.75
CA ARG A 50 -13.72 9.85 15.98
C ARG A 50 -13.81 8.32 16.00
N GLY A 51 -14.97 7.77 15.59
CA GLY A 51 -15.16 6.32 15.47
C GLY A 51 -14.22 5.67 14.47
N LEU A 52 -14.02 6.29 13.30
CA LEU A 52 -13.12 5.80 12.27
C LEU A 52 -11.64 5.85 12.70
N ILE A 53 -11.23 6.89 13.45
CA ILE A 53 -9.88 6.97 14.04
C ILE A 53 -9.69 5.87 15.09
N ALA A 54 -10.69 5.63 15.96
CA ALA A 54 -10.62 4.54 16.92
C ALA A 54 -10.53 3.17 16.21
N LEU A 55 -11.32 2.97 15.16
CA LEU A 55 -11.32 1.75 14.35
C LEU A 55 -9.96 1.52 13.66
N GLN A 56 -9.34 2.58 13.15
CA GLN A 56 -8.01 2.57 12.54
C GLN A 56 -6.94 2.05 13.50
N LEU A 57 -7.08 2.28 14.80
CA LEU A 57 -6.12 1.82 15.81
C LEU A 57 -6.49 0.43 16.33
N ILE A 58 -7.77 0.19 16.62
CA ILE A 58 -8.24 -1.04 17.27
C ILE A 58 -8.11 -2.25 16.34
N ILE A 59 -8.52 -2.15 15.07
CA ILE A 59 -8.51 -3.29 14.14
C ILE A 59 -7.09 -3.85 13.93
N PRO A 60 -6.06 -3.05 13.60
CA PRO A 60 -4.69 -3.54 13.45
C PRO A 60 -4.12 -4.18 14.71
N PHE A 61 -4.42 -3.60 15.88
CA PHE A 61 -3.97 -4.16 17.15
C PHE A 61 -4.62 -5.50 17.46
N ILE A 62 -5.92 -5.66 17.20
CA ILE A 62 -6.61 -6.95 17.38
C ILE A 62 -6.06 -7.98 16.41
N ILE A 63 -5.95 -7.67 15.12
CA ILE A 63 -5.45 -8.61 14.11
C ILE A 63 -4.03 -9.05 14.47
N THR A 64 -3.14 -8.08 14.74
CA THR A 64 -1.75 -8.38 15.09
C THR A 64 -1.67 -9.17 16.39
N GLY A 65 -2.46 -8.81 17.40
CA GLY A 65 -2.54 -9.51 18.68
C GLY A 65 -3.01 -10.96 18.51
N VAL A 66 -4.06 -11.20 17.71
CA VAL A 66 -4.57 -12.54 17.41
C VAL A 66 -3.53 -13.36 16.65
N CYS A 67 -2.88 -12.80 15.62
CA CYS A 67 -1.79 -13.48 14.91
C CYS A 67 -0.61 -13.81 15.83
N TYR A 68 -0.36 -12.98 16.85
CA TYR A 68 0.69 -13.21 17.82
C TYR A 68 0.32 -14.31 18.84
N LEU A 69 -0.90 -14.25 19.36
CA LEU A 69 -1.44 -15.21 20.34
C LEU A 69 -1.66 -16.60 19.75
N LEU A 70 -2.08 -16.68 18.49
CA LEU A 70 -2.30 -17.96 17.79
C LEU A 70 -1.02 -18.62 17.27
N GLY A 71 0.15 -17.99 17.46
CA GLY A 71 1.45 -18.68 17.45
C GLY A 71 1.84 -19.36 16.14
N HIS A 72 2.53 -18.65 15.26
CA HIS A 72 3.26 -19.25 14.14
C HIS A 72 4.70 -18.75 14.01
N ALA A 73 5.45 -18.72 15.12
CA ALA A 73 6.90 -18.64 15.05
C ALA A 73 7.55 -19.25 16.30
N GLU A 74 7.77 -20.57 16.28
CA GLU A 74 8.83 -21.13 17.11
C GLU A 74 10.18 -20.71 16.51
N GLN A 75 10.81 -19.75 17.18
CA GLN A 75 12.18 -19.34 16.90
C GLN A 75 13.09 -20.21 17.76
N THR A 76 13.67 -21.26 17.17
CA THR A 76 14.72 -22.05 17.83
C THR A 76 16.08 -21.46 17.48
N VAL A 77 16.84 -21.05 18.50
CA VAL A 77 18.24 -20.64 18.35
C VAL A 77 19.09 -21.88 18.59
N VAL A 78 19.69 -22.43 17.53
CA VAL A 78 20.62 -23.56 17.63
C VAL A 78 22.00 -23.03 17.22
N ASN A 79 22.96 -23.08 18.15
CA ASN A 79 24.35 -22.64 17.94
C ASN A 79 24.52 -21.18 17.46
N GLY A 80 23.74 -20.25 18.00
CA GLY A 80 23.81 -18.82 17.62
C GLY A 80 23.21 -18.50 16.24
N ALA A 81 22.81 -19.51 15.46
CA ALA A 81 22.04 -19.35 14.24
C ALA A 81 20.55 -19.35 14.58
N ILE A 82 19.85 -18.27 14.23
CA ILE A 82 18.41 -18.16 14.38
C ILE A 82 17.76 -18.97 13.24
N THR A 83 17.25 -20.16 13.55
CA THR A 83 16.55 -21.00 12.57
C THR A 83 15.04 -20.88 12.79
N TYR A 84 14.34 -20.27 11.83
CA TYR A 84 12.89 -20.20 11.83
C TYR A 84 12.33 -21.50 11.24
N LYS A 85 11.89 -22.44 12.09
CA LYS A 85 11.07 -23.58 11.64
C LYS A 85 9.65 -23.09 11.38
N ALA A 86 9.49 -22.35 10.29
CA ALA A 86 8.17 -22.09 9.78
C ALA A 86 7.71 -23.39 9.11
N ALA A 87 6.81 -24.13 9.77
CA ALA A 87 6.18 -25.31 9.20
C ALA A 87 5.82 -25.04 7.73
N GLY A 88 6.25 -25.89 6.79
CA GLY A 88 6.05 -25.94 5.32
C GLY A 88 5.52 -24.71 4.55
N GLN A 89 4.51 -24.02 5.05
CA GLN A 89 3.90 -22.78 4.55
C GLN A 89 4.77 -21.53 4.69
N GLY A 90 5.79 -21.50 5.55
CA GLY A 90 6.58 -20.30 5.83
C GLY A 90 7.41 -19.75 4.67
N LEU A 91 7.93 -20.62 3.79
CA LEU A 91 8.76 -20.21 2.65
C LEU A 91 7.92 -19.47 1.59
N ILE A 92 6.66 -19.87 1.41
CA ILE A 92 5.72 -19.21 0.50
C ILE A 92 5.24 -17.89 1.11
N VAL A 93 5.02 -17.86 2.43
CA VAL A 93 4.66 -16.65 3.19
C VAL A 93 5.79 -15.62 3.19
N SER A 94 7.08 -16.02 3.23
CA SER A 94 8.19 -15.07 3.23
C SER A 94 8.36 -14.34 1.89
N ILE A 95 8.17 -15.04 0.76
CA ILE A 95 8.23 -14.44 -0.58
C ILE A 95 7.03 -13.50 -0.79
N ALA A 96 5.83 -13.93 -0.38
CA ALA A 96 4.63 -13.10 -0.45
C ALA A 96 4.76 -11.85 0.44
N HIS A 97 5.29 -11.98 1.66
CA HIS A 97 5.57 -10.86 2.56
C HIS A 97 6.62 -9.92 1.99
N ARG A 98 7.68 -10.42 1.36
CA ARG A 98 8.72 -9.55 0.78
C ARG A 98 8.17 -8.72 -0.37
N ASN A 99 7.35 -9.31 -1.24
CA ASN A 99 6.69 -8.58 -2.32
C ASN A 99 5.70 -7.55 -1.78
N LEU A 100 4.88 -7.92 -0.79
CA LEU A 100 3.96 -7.01 -0.14
C LEU A 100 4.69 -5.87 0.58
N PHE A 101 5.80 -6.16 1.26
CA PHE A 101 6.65 -5.17 1.92
C PHE A 101 7.22 -4.16 0.91
N ILE A 102 7.71 -4.63 -0.23
CA ILE A 102 8.18 -3.74 -1.31
C ILE A 102 7.03 -2.84 -1.78
N VAL A 103 5.83 -3.38 -1.99
CA VAL A 103 4.66 -2.57 -2.40
C VAL A 103 4.31 -1.50 -1.37
N VAL A 104 4.23 -1.89 -0.10
CA VAL A 104 3.87 -1.00 1.01
C VAL A 104 4.97 0.04 1.24
N ALA A 105 6.24 -0.32 1.15
CA ALA A 105 7.37 0.59 1.32
C ALA A 105 7.39 1.63 0.21
N VAL A 106 7.28 1.23 -1.06
CA VAL A 106 7.30 2.16 -2.19
C VAL A 106 6.05 3.05 -2.19
N SER A 107 4.86 2.49 -1.93
CA SER A 107 3.63 3.28 -1.77
C SER A 107 3.75 4.29 -0.63
N SER A 108 4.33 3.88 0.51
CA SER A 108 4.53 4.77 1.65
C SER A 108 5.51 5.88 1.35
N LEU A 109 6.63 5.59 0.67
CA LEU A 109 7.61 6.57 0.25
C LEU A 109 7.00 7.59 -0.72
N SER A 110 6.20 7.16 -1.70
CA SER A 110 5.52 8.07 -2.62
C SER A 110 4.53 9.00 -1.90
N HIS A 111 3.82 8.49 -0.88
CA HIS A 111 2.93 9.32 -0.06
C HIS A 111 3.68 10.32 0.84
N ILE A 112 4.84 9.94 1.37
CA ILE A 112 5.70 10.85 2.14
C ILE A 112 6.22 11.98 1.23
N LEU A 113 6.69 11.66 0.04
CA LEU A 113 7.13 12.67 -0.94
C LEU A 113 6.00 13.64 -1.29
N LYS A 114 4.79 13.12 -1.54
CA LYS A 114 3.62 13.96 -1.79
C LYS A 114 3.27 14.85 -0.59
N ALA A 115 3.35 14.34 0.62
CA ALA A 115 3.10 15.13 1.83
C ALA A 115 4.16 16.23 2.02
N ALA A 116 5.44 15.91 1.83
CA ALA A 116 6.54 16.87 1.89
C ALA A 116 6.37 17.99 0.84
N GLN A 117 5.99 17.62 -0.37
CA GLN A 117 5.68 18.55 -1.46
C GLN A 117 4.52 19.50 -1.09
N GLN A 118 3.43 18.95 -0.52
CA GLN A 118 2.28 19.73 -0.09
C GLN A 118 2.63 20.65 1.09
N SER A 119 3.43 20.20 2.05
CA SER A 119 3.91 21.06 3.14
C SER A 119 4.81 22.18 2.63
N LEU A 120 5.65 21.92 1.62
CA LEU A 120 6.53 22.92 1.03
C LEU A 120 5.70 24.05 0.41
N ILE A 121 4.66 23.71 -0.38
CA ILE A 121 3.74 24.68 -0.97
C ILE A 121 3.08 25.56 0.09
N VAL A 122 2.65 24.98 1.21
CA VAL A 122 2.01 25.73 2.32
C VAL A 122 3.00 26.69 2.99
N ILE A 123 4.21 26.23 3.32
CA ILE A 123 5.27 27.07 3.93
C ILE A 123 5.58 28.26 3.01
N TYR A 124 5.76 27.97 1.72
CA TYR A 124 6.02 29.00 0.71
C TYR A 124 4.85 29.97 0.57
N SER A 125 3.60 29.49 0.63
CA SER A 125 2.41 30.35 0.56
C SER A 125 2.26 31.26 1.78
N GLN A 126 2.67 30.79 2.97
CA GLN A 126 2.58 31.58 4.20
C GLN A 126 3.67 32.66 4.30
N ASN A 127 4.84 32.42 3.69
CA ASN A 127 5.94 33.39 3.69
C ASN A 127 5.77 34.54 2.66
N GLY A 128 4.69 34.57 1.89
CA GLY A 128 4.29 35.71 1.04
C GLY A 128 5.21 36.04 -0.14
N ALA A 129 6.28 35.28 -0.36
CA ALA A 129 7.35 35.60 -1.32
C ALA A 129 7.69 34.44 -2.26
N ILE A 130 6.67 33.76 -2.82
CA ILE A 130 6.94 32.79 -3.90
C ILE A 130 7.16 33.57 -5.18
N ASP A 131 8.39 33.57 -5.68
CA ASP A 131 8.64 33.96 -7.06
C ASP A 131 7.82 33.04 -7.98
N ARG A 132 6.92 33.65 -8.75
CA ARG A 132 6.05 32.96 -9.71
C ARG A 132 6.85 32.05 -10.63
N ARG A 133 8.06 32.45 -11.00
CA ARG A 133 8.96 31.64 -11.84
C ARG A 133 9.32 30.33 -11.15
N VAL A 134 9.66 30.35 -9.86
CA VAL A 134 9.99 29.14 -9.08
C VAL A 134 8.75 28.24 -8.93
N PHE A 135 7.58 28.84 -8.75
CA PHE A 135 6.31 28.10 -8.70
C PHE A 135 6.06 27.31 -9.98
N GLU A 136 6.07 28.00 -11.13
CA GLU A 136 5.71 27.42 -12.42
C GLU A 136 6.77 26.45 -12.97
N THR A 137 8.06 26.71 -12.71
CA THR A 137 9.16 25.90 -13.29
C THR A 137 9.55 24.69 -12.45
N ILE A 138 9.46 24.79 -11.12
CA ILE A 138 9.95 23.75 -10.21
C ILE A 138 8.79 23.12 -9.45
N LEU A 139 8.07 23.93 -8.67
CA LEU A 139 7.07 23.46 -7.70
C LEU A 139 5.87 22.77 -8.36
N TRP A 140 5.33 23.35 -9.44
CA TRP A 140 4.16 22.81 -10.13
C TRP A 140 4.46 21.51 -10.90
N PRO A 141 5.52 21.40 -11.73
CA PRO A 141 5.84 20.15 -12.40
C PRO A 141 6.20 19.03 -11.42
N THR A 142 6.95 19.34 -10.36
CA THR A 142 7.30 18.34 -9.34
C THR A 142 6.08 17.92 -8.52
N PHE A 143 5.09 18.80 -8.30
CA PHE A 143 3.82 18.44 -7.68
C PHE A 143 3.01 17.48 -8.56
N VAL A 144 2.88 17.78 -9.85
CA VAL A 144 2.19 16.90 -10.81
C VAL A 144 2.88 15.53 -10.87
N ALA A 145 4.21 15.51 -10.96
CA ALA A 145 4.99 14.28 -10.99
C ALA A 145 4.84 13.45 -9.71
N THR A 146 5.03 14.05 -8.53
CA THR A 146 4.91 13.35 -7.24
C THR A 146 3.48 12.87 -6.99
N ASN A 147 2.47 13.64 -7.40
CA ASN A 147 1.08 13.23 -7.32
C ASN A 147 0.76 12.06 -8.24
N GLY A 148 1.26 12.10 -9.48
CA GLY A 148 1.16 11.00 -10.44
C GLY A 148 1.82 9.73 -9.90
N ILE A 149 3.06 9.83 -9.42
CA ILE A 149 3.79 8.72 -8.80
C ILE A 149 2.99 8.17 -7.62
N ALA A 150 2.57 8.98 -6.65
CA ALA A 150 1.82 8.48 -5.49
C ALA A 150 0.50 7.80 -5.85
N THR A 151 -0.16 8.25 -6.92
CA THR A 151 -1.46 7.72 -7.37
C THR A 151 -1.30 6.42 -8.15
N TYR A 152 -0.33 6.36 -9.07
CA TYR A 152 -0.18 5.24 -9.99
C TYR A 152 0.83 4.18 -9.53
N THR A 153 1.69 4.49 -8.56
CA THR A 153 2.67 3.55 -8.04
C THR A 153 2.02 2.28 -7.44
N PRO A 154 0.98 2.36 -6.58
CA PRO A 154 0.33 1.16 -6.06
C PRO A 154 -0.22 0.22 -7.15
N PRO A 155 -1.02 0.68 -8.14
CA PRO A 155 -1.49 -0.21 -9.21
C PRO A 155 -0.36 -0.70 -10.12
N LEU A 156 0.63 0.13 -10.45
CA LEU A 156 1.77 -0.30 -11.29
C LEU A 156 2.60 -1.40 -10.61
N ILE A 157 2.88 -1.25 -9.32
CA ILE A 157 3.59 -2.27 -8.54
C ILE A 157 2.75 -3.54 -8.42
N LEU A 158 1.44 -3.42 -8.18
CA LEU A 158 0.53 -4.57 -8.15
C LEU A 158 0.55 -5.33 -9.48
N ILE A 159 0.51 -4.62 -10.62
CA ILE A 159 0.63 -5.22 -11.95
C ILE A 159 2.01 -5.87 -12.11
N TYR A 160 3.08 -5.23 -11.68
CA TYR A 160 4.43 -5.76 -11.84
C TYR A 160 4.65 -7.06 -11.03
N PHE A 161 4.28 -7.06 -9.75
CA PHE A 161 4.58 -8.16 -8.82
C PHE A 161 3.50 -9.25 -8.77
N SER A 162 2.22 -8.94 -9.04
CA SER A 162 1.16 -9.95 -8.97
C SER A 162 0.96 -10.66 -10.31
N ARG A 163 1.44 -11.91 -10.39
CA ARG A 163 1.18 -12.79 -11.56
C ARG A 163 -0.32 -12.95 -11.82
N ARG A 164 -1.15 -13.02 -10.78
CA ARG A 164 -2.60 -13.15 -10.92
C ARG A 164 -3.23 -11.93 -11.57
N ILE A 165 -2.81 -10.72 -11.17
CA ILE A 165 -3.28 -9.47 -11.79
C ILE A 165 -2.81 -9.38 -13.24
N ARG A 166 -1.56 -9.76 -13.54
CA ARG A 166 -1.08 -9.86 -14.93
C ARG A 166 -1.87 -10.85 -15.76
N LEU A 167 -2.22 -12.02 -15.21
CA LEU A 167 -3.05 -13.00 -15.91
C LEU A 167 -4.49 -12.52 -16.08
N LEU A 168 -5.03 -11.72 -15.16
CA LEU A 168 -6.36 -11.13 -15.35
C LEU A 168 -6.36 -10.04 -16.43
N LEU A 169 -5.33 -9.18 -16.44
CA LEU A 169 -5.19 -8.09 -17.42
C LEU A 169 -4.79 -8.60 -18.81
N PHE A 170 -3.82 -9.51 -18.88
CA PHE A 170 -3.22 -9.99 -20.13
C PHE A 170 -3.62 -11.42 -20.52
N GLY A 171 -4.16 -12.22 -19.61
CA GLY A 171 -4.47 -13.64 -19.87
C GLY A 171 -5.63 -13.87 -20.82
N ARG A 172 -6.53 -12.89 -21.00
CA ARG A 172 -7.52 -12.92 -22.09
C ARG A 172 -6.87 -12.93 -23.48
N PHE A 173 -5.68 -12.35 -23.64
CA PHE A 173 -4.92 -12.42 -24.89
C PHE A 173 -4.26 -13.80 -25.09
N SER A 174 -3.74 -14.42 -24.02
CA SER A 174 -3.13 -15.76 -24.11
C SER A 174 -4.12 -16.87 -24.45
N ALA A 175 -5.37 -16.80 -23.98
CA ALA A 175 -6.39 -17.79 -24.33
C ALA A 175 -6.76 -17.73 -25.83
N LYS A 176 -6.82 -16.50 -26.39
CA LYS A 176 -7.14 -16.28 -27.81
C LYS A 176 -6.06 -16.81 -28.75
N ILE A 177 -4.78 -16.63 -28.39
CA ILE A 177 -3.64 -17.16 -29.17
C ILE A 177 -3.60 -18.69 -29.17
N ARG A 178 -3.97 -19.34 -28.06
CA ARG A 178 -4.00 -20.81 -27.97
C ARG A 178 -5.12 -21.43 -28.81
N LEU A 179 -6.30 -20.79 -28.82
CA LEU A 179 -7.43 -21.21 -29.65
C LEU A 179 -7.10 -21.10 -31.14
N GLN A 180 -6.51 -19.97 -31.56
CA GLN A 180 -6.14 -19.74 -32.96
C GLN A 180 -5.07 -20.72 -33.45
N LYS A 181 -4.07 -21.04 -32.62
CA LYS A 181 -3.07 -22.06 -32.95
C LYS A 181 -3.68 -23.46 -33.07
N SER A 182 -4.73 -23.78 -32.30
CA SER A 182 -5.39 -25.09 -32.38
C SER A 182 -6.26 -25.24 -33.64
N THR A 183 -6.90 -24.16 -34.09
CA THR A 183 -7.65 -24.16 -35.36
C THR A 183 -6.73 -24.26 -36.58
N ASP A 184 -5.57 -23.59 -36.55
CA ASP A 184 -4.60 -23.65 -37.65
C ASP A 184 -3.96 -25.03 -37.80
N LEU A 185 -3.77 -25.77 -36.69
CA LEU A 185 -3.30 -27.15 -36.73
C LEU A 185 -4.35 -28.12 -37.29
N ALA A 186 -5.63 -27.92 -36.96
CA ALA A 186 -6.72 -28.75 -37.46
C ALA A 186 -6.95 -28.59 -38.97
N VAL A 187 -6.74 -27.38 -39.53
CA VAL A 187 -6.86 -27.13 -40.97
C VAL A 187 -5.72 -27.74 -41.78
N LYS A 188 -4.52 -27.88 -41.21
CA LYS A 188 -3.37 -28.50 -41.89
C LYS A 188 -3.39 -30.04 -41.92
N THR A 189 -4.34 -30.67 -41.23
CA THR A 189 -4.45 -32.15 -41.17
C THR A 189 -5.51 -32.73 -42.11
N ILE A 190 -6.07 -31.91 -42.99
CA ILE A 190 -7.01 -32.28 -44.06
C ILE A 190 -6.31 -32.04 -45.40
#